data_AF-A0A354HUY2-F1
#
_entry.id   AF-A0A354HUY2-F1
#
_cell.length_a   1.000
_cell.length_b   1.000
_cell.length_c   1.000
_cell.angle_alpha   90.00
_cell.angle_beta   90.00
_cell.angle_gamma   90.00
#
_symmetry.space_group_name_H-M   'P 1'
#
loop_
_entity.id
_entity.type
_entity.pdbx_description
1 polymer ?
#
loop_
_entity_poly.entity_id
_entity_poly.type
_entity_poly.pdbx_seq_one_letter_code
_entity_poly.pdbx_strand_id
1 'polypeptide(L)'
;EPTENNWLLALVQDDGQWGLACTDISTGQFQCSQFAGSSEQVESIIASLNPTEIISDQKADSLGFQAATQVEGVNPEEINNARDLPRQHFLH
;
A
#
# COMPACT_ATOMS: atom_id res chain seq x y z
N GLU A 1 -5.57 -23.34 15.21
CA GLU A 1 -5.22 -22.14 14.41
C GLU A 1 -3.94 -21.53 14.98
N PRO A 2 -3.13 -20.88 14.14
CA PRO A 2 -3.30 -19.45 13.78
C PRO A 2 -3.99 -19.35 12.41
N THR A 3 -4.98 -18.49 12.15
CA THR A 3 -5.08 -17.03 12.36
C THR A 3 -3.89 -16.29 11.75
N GLU A 4 -3.47 -16.72 10.55
CA GLU A 4 -2.48 -15.98 9.77
C GLU A 4 -2.95 -14.54 9.54
N ASN A 5 -2.05 -13.60 9.82
CA ASN A 5 -2.31 -12.18 9.73
C ASN A 5 -2.32 -11.76 8.26
N ASN A 6 -3.50 -11.64 7.66
CA ASN A 6 -3.71 -11.53 6.20
C ASN A 6 -3.80 -10.07 5.72
N TRP A 7 -2.89 -9.23 6.23
CA TRP A 7 -2.82 -7.83 5.83
C TRP A 7 -2.04 -7.66 4.52
N LEU A 8 -2.66 -6.96 3.60
CA LEU A 8 -2.04 -6.39 2.41
C LEU A 8 -1.73 -4.92 2.67
N LEU A 9 -0.48 -4.52 2.48
CA LEU A 9 -0.01 -3.15 2.65
C LEU A 9 0.42 -2.56 1.32
N ALA A 10 -0.05 -1.37 0.99
CA ALA A 10 0.45 -0.55 -0.10
C ALA A 10 1.19 0.67 0.46
N LEU A 11 2.38 0.94 -0.07
CA LEU A 11 3.27 2.00 0.38
C LEU A 11 3.84 2.75 -0.82
N VAL A 12 3.67 4.08 -0.82
CA VAL A 12 4.22 4.98 -1.83
C VAL A 12 4.96 6.13 -1.18
N GLN A 13 6.00 6.62 -1.86
CA GLN A 13 6.73 7.81 -1.43
C GLN A 13 6.75 8.85 -2.55
N ASP A 14 6.22 10.04 -2.25
CA ASP A 14 6.23 11.16 -3.19
C ASP A 14 6.57 12.46 -2.46
N ASP A 15 7.49 13.24 -3.02
CA ASP A 15 7.97 14.53 -2.48
C ASP A 15 8.24 14.56 -0.96
N GLY A 16 8.87 13.50 -0.45
CA GLY A 16 9.20 13.35 0.98
C GLY A 16 8.00 13.05 1.91
N GLN A 17 6.83 12.79 1.34
CA GLN A 17 5.64 12.31 2.04
C GLN A 17 5.46 10.80 1.81
N TRP A 18 4.94 10.11 2.82
CA TRP A 18 4.55 8.71 2.70
C TRP A 18 3.04 8.59 2.61
N GLY A 19 2.58 7.83 1.61
CA GLY A 19 1.22 7.33 1.51
C GLY A 19 1.18 5.87 1.91
N LEU A 20 0.25 5.51 2.80
CA LEU A 20 0.09 4.16 3.29
C LEU A 20 -1.38 3.75 3.23
N ALA A 21 -1.65 2.57 2.69
CA ALA A 21 -2.96 1.94 2.75
C ALA A 21 -2.82 0.47 3.14
N CYS A 22 -3.61 -0.01 4.09
CA CYS A 22 -3.61 -1.42 4.45
C CYS A 22 -5.02 -1.99 4.52
N THR A 23 -5.15 -3.27 4.14
CA THR A 23 -6.41 -4.00 4.24
C THR A 23 -6.18 -5.39 4.81
N ASP A 24 -7.03 -5.83 5.73
CA ASP A 24 -7.13 -7.23 6.12
C ASP A 24 -8.13 -7.89 5.17
N ILE A 25 -7.62 -8.78 4.33
CA ILE A 25 -8.42 -9.44 3.29
C ILE A 25 -9.48 -10.36 3.92
N SER A 26 -9.20 -10.91 5.10
CA SER A 26 -10.10 -11.85 5.78
C SER A 26 -11.31 -11.14 6.38
N THR A 27 -11.15 -9.89 6.84
CA THR A 27 -12.21 -9.14 7.54
C THR A 27 -12.78 -7.98 6.73
N GLY A 28 -12.09 -7.57 5.66
CA GLY A 28 -12.42 -6.38 4.88
C GLY A 28 -12.09 -5.07 5.62
N GLN A 29 -11.36 -5.12 6.73
CA GLN A 29 -10.90 -3.92 7.42
C GLN A 29 -9.94 -3.15 6.51
N PHE A 30 -10.17 -1.84 6.35
CA PHE A 30 -9.33 -0.98 5.51
C PHE A 30 -8.93 0.29 6.27
N GLN A 31 -7.67 0.69 6.13
CA GLN A 31 -7.14 1.94 6.69
C GLN A 31 -6.22 2.61 5.66
N CYS A 32 -6.21 3.94 5.66
CA CYS A 32 -5.33 4.74 4.81
C CYS A 32 -4.87 5.98 5.57
N SER A 33 -3.59 6.32 5.43
CA SER A 33 -2.97 7.46 6.08
C SER A 33 -1.89 8.09 5.20
N GLN A 34 -1.62 9.36 5.45
CA GLN A 34 -0.52 10.10 4.86
C GLN A 34 0.25 10.81 5.97
N PHE A 35 1.58 10.78 5.90
CA PHE A 35 2.41 11.47 6.87
C PHE A 35 3.77 11.86 6.30
N ALA A 36 4.33 12.95 6.84
CA ALA A 36 5.73 13.28 6.69
C ALA A 36 6.53 12.45 7.69
N GLY A 37 7.49 11.65 7.22
CA GLY A 37 8.22 10.73 8.09
C GLY A 37 9.46 10.14 7.42
N SER A 38 10.31 9.54 8.25
CA SER A 38 11.52 8.85 7.77
C SER A 38 11.24 7.38 7.45
N SER A 39 12.18 6.73 6.77
CA SER A 39 12.11 5.29 6.47
C SER A 39 11.98 4.43 7.73
N GLU A 40 12.63 4.82 8.84
CA GLU A 40 12.57 4.08 10.11
C GLU A 40 11.16 4.06 10.71
N GLN A 41 10.39 5.13 10.49
CA GLN A 41 9.00 5.20 10.94
C GLN A 41 8.12 4.25 10.12
N VAL A 42 8.37 4.14 8.82
CA VAL A 42 7.70 3.17 7.94
C VAL A 42 8.05 1.73 8.34
N GLU A 43 9.33 1.45 8.58
CA GLU A 43 9.78 0.14 9.06
C GLU A 43 9.08 -0.25 10.37
N SER A 44 8.93 0.71 11.28
CA SER A 44 8.21 0.50 12.55
C SER A 44 6.73 0.16 12.33
N ILE A 45 6.07 0.78 11.35
CA ILE A 45 4.69 0.47 10.99
C ILE A 45 4.60 -0.93 10.39
N ILE A 46 5.50 -1.28 9.47
CA ILE A 46 5.54 -2.61 8.85
C ILE A 46 5.77 -3.69 9.90
N ALA A 47 6.72 -3.48 10.81
CA ALA A 47 6.99 -4.40 11.90
C ALA A 47 5.79 -4.57 12.84
N SER A 48 5.06 -3.48 13.11
CA SER A 48 3.85 -3.52 13.96
C SER A 48 2.66 -4.17 13.26
N LEU A 49 2.47 -3.91 11.98
CA LEU A 49 1.35 -4.44 11.20
C LEU A 49 1.58 -5.90 10.81
N ASN A 50 2.84 -6.30 10.61
CA ASN A 50 3.29 -7.60 10.14
C ASN A 50 2.47 -8.09 8.91
N PRO A 51 2.47 -7.33 7.80
CA PRO A 51 1.70 -7.67 6.60
C PRO A 51 2.26 -8.93 5.93
N THR A 52 1.37 -9.74 5.35
CA THR A 52 1.78 -10.91 4.56
C THR A 52 2.34 -10.48 3.20
N GLU A 53 1.79 -9.39 2.66
CA GLU A 53 2.13 -8.89 1.35
C GLU A 53 2.28 -7.36 1.39
N ILE A 54 3.34 -6.87 0.75
CA ILE A 54 3.63 -5.45 0.60
C ILE A 54 3.76 -5.12 -0.88
N ILE A 55 3.02 -4.10 -1.30
CA ILE A 55 3.03 -3.48 -2.63
C ILE A 55 3.72 -2.12 -2.50
N SER A 56 4.74 -1.85 -3.31
CA SER A 56 5.38 -0.54 -3.34
C SER A 56 5.83 -0.13 -4.74
N ASP A 57 5.88 1.18 -4.96
CA ASP A 57 6.47 1.85 -6.13
C ASP A 57 8.01 1.89 -6.06
N GLN A 58 8.58 1.72 -4.86
CA GLN A 58 10.01 1.66 -4.65
C GLN A 58 10.57 0.25 -4.86
N LYS A 59 11.85 0.15 -5.24
CA LYS A 59 12.54 -1.14 -5.34
C LYS A 59 12.70 -1.76 -3.94
N ALA A 60 12.52 -3.07 -3.82
CA ALA A 60 12.67 -3.79 -2.55
C ALA A 60 14.04 -3.52 -1.88
N ASP A 61 15.11 -3.42 -2.68
CA ASP A 61 16.46 -3.15 -2.18
C ASP A 61 16.63 -1.76 -1.54
N SER A 62 15.79 -0.78 -1.91
CA SER A 62 15.84 0.59 -1.35
C SER A 62 15.06 0.78 -0.06
N LEU A 63 14.23 -0.20 0.31
CA LEU A 63 13.25 -0.06 1.39
C LEU A 63 13.68 -0.73 2.71
N GLY A 64 14.71 -1.59 2.69
CA GLY A 64 15.16 -2.31 3.88
C GLY A 64 14.27 -3.49 4.29
N PHE A 65 13.19 -3.77 3.56
CA PHE A 65 12.28 -4.89 3.76
C PHE A 65 11.91 -5.56 2.43
N GLN A 66 11.55 -6.86 2.48
CA GLN A 66 11.11 -7.57 1.27
C GLN A 66 9.67 -7.19 0.91
N ALA A 67 9.50 -6.39 -0.14
CA ALA A 67 8.23 -6.26 -0.83
C ALA A 67 7.97 -7.54 -1.64
N ALA A 68 6.79 -8.13 -1.46
CA ALA A 68 6.40 -9.36 -2.17
C ALA A 68 6.07 -9.10 -3.64
N THR A 69 5.58 -7.88 -3.96
CA THR A 69 5.26 -7.46 -5.32
C THR A 69 5.70 -6.01 -5.52
N GLN A 70 6.56 -5.76 -6.50
CA GLN A 70 6.85 -4.40 -6.97
C GLN A 70 5.83 -4.01 -8.03
N VAL A 71 5.23 -2.83 -7.90
CA VAL A 71 4.33 -2.28 -8.92
C VAL A 71 4.94 -1.00 -9.49
N GLU A 72 4.66 -0.72 -10.76
CA GLU A 72 4.97 0.60 -11.30
C GLU A 72 4.03 1.62 -10.66
N GLY A 73 4.60 2.73 -10.18
CA GLY A 73 3.81 3.85 -9.68
C GLY A 73 2.88 4.34 -10.78
N VAL A 74 1.58 4.41 -10.50
CA VAL A 74 0.59 4.87 -11.46
C VAL A 74 0.72 6.38 -11.62
N ASN A 75 0.77 6.88 -12.86
CA ASN A 75 0.86 8.33 -13.09
C ASN A 75 -0.39 9.01 -12.50
N PRO A 76 -0.27 10.09 -11.69
CA PRO A 76 -1.41 10.82 -11.16
C PRO A 76 -2.43 11.25 -12.23
N GLU A 77 -1.99 11.54 -13.46
CA GLU A 77 -2.89 11.83 -14.58
C GLU A 77 -3.73 10.62 -14.99
N GLU A 78 -3.16 9.42 -14.97
CA GLU A 78 -3.88 8.16 -15.28
C GLU A 78 -4.92 7.82 -14.20
N ILE A 79 -4.61 8.08 -12.91
CA ILE A 79 -5.57 7.91 -11.80
C ILE A 79 -6.74 8.89 -11.95
N ASN A 80 -6.47 10.14 -12.31
CA ASN A 80 -7.53 11.12 -12.53
C ASN A 80 -8.42 10.73 -13.72
N ASN A 81 -7.84 10.21 -14.80
CA ASN A 81 -8.62 9.66 -15.92
C ASN A 81 -9.41 8.40 -15.52
N ALA A 82 -8.91 7.61 -14.57
CA ALA A 82 -9.63 6.45 -14.03
C ALA A 82 -10.83 6.84 -13.15
N ARG A 83 -10.87 8.03 -12.56
CA ARG A 83 -12.07 8.54 -11.86
C ARG A 83 -13.25 8.77 -12.80
N ASP A 84 -12.98 8.99 -14.09
CA ASP A 84 -13.98 9.12 -15.15
C ASP A 84 -14.34 7.78 -15.80
N LEU A 85 -13.87 6.64 -15.27
CA LEU A 85 -14.31 5.33 -15.74
C LEU A 85 -15.85 5.24 -15.63
N PRO A 86 -16.56 4.92 -16.73
CA PRO A 86 -18.00 4.82 -16.71
C PRO A 86 -18.43 3.83 -15.62
N ARG A 87 -19.39 4.23 -14.78
CA ARG A 87 -19.99 3.38 -13.72
C ARG A 87 -20.49 2.01 -14.21
N GLN A 88 -20.55 1.81 -15.52
CA GLN A 88 -20.89 0.57 -16.22
C GLN A 88 -19.91 -0.58 -15.97
N HIS A 89 -18.71 -0.30 -15.44
CA HIS A 89 -17.70 -1.31 -15.12
C HIS A 89 -17.79 -1.88 -13.70
N PHE A 90 -18.63 -1.31 -12.82
CA PHE A 90 -18.91 -1.90 -11.52
C PHE A 90 -20.14 -2.80 -11.65
N LEU A 91 -19.95 -4.11 -11.38
CA LEU A 91 -21.06 -5.06 -11.34
C LEU A 91 -22.04 -4.62 -10.23
N HIS A 92 -23.31 -4.46 -10.63
CA HIS A 92 -24.44 -4.12 -9.76
C HIS A 92 -24.71 -5.17 -8.69
#